data_AF-V4A8E3-F1
#
_entry.id   AF-V4A8E3-F1
#
_cell.length_a   1.000
_cell.length_b   1.000
_cell.length_c   1.000
_cell.angle_alpha   90.00
_cell.angle_beta   90.00
_cell.angle_gamma   90.00
#
_symmetry.space_group_name_H-M   'P 1'
#
loop_
_entity.id
_entity.type
_entity.pdbx_description
1 polymer ?
#
loop_
_entity_poly.entity_id
_entity_poly.type
_entity_poly.pdbx_seq_one_letter_code
_entity_poly.pdbx_strand_id
1 'polypeptide(L)'
;IVVVGPPGCGKSECIKTFAVAERERGKTITIQSVFTKAVESEELLGFVHPKTKEWKEGLLTSLLRKFCIPTNNGLPVIDMKPVMKIMQLDGEADGGQMELLQQILDHNGSVVLSNSERLVLPQSLRFIWELDSLENLSPSLLANVGVLVMTEGDVGWKIMLVQWLEHRPETDQDLLTSFCNSYMEKLVDYVSKCTQPPIFGCKESNALDWFFISLLICFQSLVNPYPELSDVEYERYFNYACIWAFAGTLSMEH
;
A
#
# COMPACT_ATOMS: atom_id res chain seq x y z
N ILE A 1 12.22 8.43 -0.93
CA ILE A 1 12.30 6.96 -1.06
C ILE A 1 11.18 6.54 -1.98
N VAL A 2 11.47 5.68 -2.95
CA VAL A 2 10.46 5.10 -3.83
C VAL A 2 10.30 3.63 -3.44
N VAL A 3 9.09 3.19 -3.17
CA VAL A 3 8.72 1.79 -2.92
C VAL A 3 7.96 1.33 -4.15
N VAL A 4 8.54 0.38 -4.88
CA VAL A 4 7.97 -0.15 -6.12
C VAL A 4 7.65 -1.62 -5.99
N GLY A 5 6.54 -2.04 -6.58
CA GLY A 5 6.14 -3.42 -6.63
C GLY A 5 4.68 -3.55 -7.03
N PRO A 6 4.24 -4.75 -7.43
CA PRO A 6 2.86 -4.99 -7.84
C PRO A 6 1.85 -4.72 -6.74
N PRO A 7 0.55 -4.58 -7.05
CA PRO A 7 -0.52 -4.62 -6.05
C PRO A 7 -0.39 -5.86 -5.15
N GLY A 8 -0.86 -5.81 -3.90
CA GLY A 8 -0.87 -6.98 -3.01
C GLY A 8 0.45 -7.31 -2.32
N CYS A 9 1.62 -6.89 -2.82
CA CYS A 9 2.92 -7.22 -2.19
C CYS A 9 3.22 -6.49 -0.85
N GLY A 10 2.24 -5.83 -0.22
CA GLY A 10 2.38 -5.27 1.12
C GLY A 10 3.17 -3.95 1.25
N LYS A 11 3.38 -3.20 0.17
CA LYS A 11 4.08 -1.90 0.17
C LYS A 11 3.56 -0.93 1.24
N SER A 12 2.26 -0.68 1.26
CA SER A 12 1.67 0.24 2.24
C SER A 12 1.87 -0.25 3.68
N GLU A 13 1.85 -1.56 3.92
CA GLU A 13 2.06 -2.14 5.24
C GLU A 13 3.53 -2.07 5.69
N CYS A 14 4.46 -2.21 4.75
CA CYS A 14 5.89 -1.95 4.98
C CYS A 14 6.12 -0.51 5.47
N ILE A 15 5.47 0.48 4.84
CA ILE A 15 5.55 1.90 5.23
C ILE A 15 4.97 2.13 6.63
N LYS A 16 3.82 1.53 6.95
CA LYS A 16 3.22 1.61 8.30
C LYS A 16 4.12 0.96 9.35
N THR A 17 4.65 -0.23 9.06
CA THR A 17 5.55 -0.97 9.96
C THR A 17 6.81 -0.15 10.24
N PHE A 18 7.39 0.48 9.21
CA PHE A 18 8.51 1.41 9.37
C PHE A 18 8.16 2.57 10.32
N ALA A 19 6.99 3.18 10.16
CA ALA A 19 6.54 4.26 11.03
C ALA A 19 6.31 3.80 12.49
N VAL A 20 5.79 2.60 12.71
CA VAL A 20 5.65 2.00 14.05
C VAL A 20 7.02 1.75 14.66
N ALA A 21 7.94 1.14 13.92
CA ALA A 21 9.30 0.87 14.39
C ALA A 21 10.03 2.16 14.81
N GLU A 22 9.91 3.24 14.02
CA GLU A 22 10.52 4.53 14.38
C GLU A 22 9.84 5.18 15.59
N ARG A 23 8.55 4.93 15.82
CA ARG A 23 7.85 5.36 17.04
C ARG A 23 8.38 4.63 18.28
N GLU A 24 8.61 3.33 18.20
CA GLU A 24 9.22 2.53 19.27
C GLU A 24 10.65 2.99 19.60
N ARG A 25 11.36 3.55 18.62
CA ARG A 25 12.67 4.21 18.83
C ARG A 25 12.57 5.59 19.49
N GLY A 26 11.38 6.00 19.91
CA GLY A 26 11.15 7.25 20.63
C GLY A 26 10.90 8.47 19.75
N LYS A 27 10.68 8.31 18.44
CA LYS A 27 10.30 9.42 17.55
C LYS A 27 8.80 9.67 17.56
N THR A 28 8.42 10.93 17.42
CA THR A 28 7.02 11.29 17.13
C THR A 28 6.82 11.28 15.63
N ILE A 29 6.01 10.33 15.13
CA ILE A 29 5.78 10.13 13.69
C ILE A 29 4.39 10.67 13.30
N THR A 30 4.34 11.48 12.25
CA THR A 30 3.08 11.89 11.59
C THR A 30 3.13 11.48 10.12
N ILE A 31 2.16 10.68 9.68
CA ILE A 31 2.01 10.29 8.28
C ILE A 31 0.85 11.07 7.67
N GLN A 32 1.03 11.59 6.46
CA GLN A 32 -0.03 12.10 5.60
C GLN A 32 0.04 11.37 4.26
N SER A 33 -1.01 10.64 3.93
CA SER A 33 -1.12 9.88 2.69
C SER A 33 -1.93 10.67 1.67
N VAL A 34 -1.42 10.73 0.45
CA VAL A 34 -2.00 11.46 -0.67
C VAL A 34 -2.12 10.52 -1.86
N PHE A 35 -3.34 10.32 -2.33
CA PHE A 35 -3.61 9.51 -3.53
C PHE A 35 -3.45 10.37 -4.78
N THR A 36 -2.38 10.16 -5.54
CA THR A 36 -1.97 11.08 -6.62
C THR A 36 -2.92 11.10 -7.81
N LYS A 37 -3.66 9.99 -8.04
CA LYS A 37 -4.67 9.87 -9.09
C LYS A 37 -6.10 10.23 -8.66
N ALA A 38 -6.34 10.45 -7.37
CA ALA A 38 -7.69 10.77 -6.88
C ALA A 38 -8.11 12.22 -7.17
N VAL A 39 -7.14 13.07 -7.55
CA VAL A 39 -7.30 14.50 -7.75
C VAL A 39 -6.59 14.87 -9.06
N GLU A 40 -7.13 15.84 -9.80
CA GLU A 40 -6.46 16.34 -11.01
C GLU A 40 -5.10 16.95 -10.67
N SER A 41 -4.12 16.81 -11.57
CA SER A 41 -2.75 17.32 -11.33
C SER A 41 -2.71 18.80 -10.99
N GLU A 42 -3.56 19.61 -11.62
CA GLU A 42 -3.69 21.05 -11.33
C GLU A 42 -4.22 21.30 -9.91
N GLU A 43 -5.19 20.53 -9.44
CA GLU A 43 -5.73 20.67 -8.08
C GLU A 43 -4.80 20.07 -7.01
N LEU A 44 -3.95 19.13 -7.39
CA LEU A 44 -2.93 18.56 -6.50
C LEU A 44 -1.78 19.54 -6.28
N LEU A 45 -1.22 20.11 -7.36
CA LEU A 45 -0.05 20.99 -7.30
C LEU A 45 -0.41 22.47 -7.08
N GLY A 46 -1.60 22.88 -7.53
CA GLY A 46 -2.03 24.27 -7.60
C GLY A 46 -1.86 24.82 -9.01
N PHE A 47 -2.70 25.79 -9.36
CA PHE A 47 -2.70 26.39 -10.69
C PHE A 47 -3.07 27.87 -10.63
N VAL A 48 -2.69 28.61 -11.68
CA VAL A 48 -3.14 30.00 -11.86
C VAL A 48 -4.47 29.98 -12.60
N HIS A 49 -5.53 30.45 -11.96
CA HIS A 49 -6.86 30.44 -12.56
C HIS A 49 -6.87 31.28 -13.85
N PRO A 50 -7.33 30.73 -14.99
CA PRO A 50 -7.15 31.36 -16.30
C PRO A 50 -7.85 32.72 -16.43
N LYS A 51 -9.02 32.87 -15.78
CA LYS A 51 -9.83 34.10 -15.79
C LYS A 51 -9.36 35.17 -14.78
N THR A 52 -9.25 34.83 -13.50
CA THR A 52 -8.90 35.79 -12.44
C THR A 52 -7.40 36.07 -12.37
N LYS A 53 -6.56 35.22 -12.96
CA LYS A 53 -5.09 35.27 -12.84
C LYS A 53 -4.59 35.11 -11.40
N GLU A 54 -5.44 34.59 -10.52
CA GLU A 54 -5.09 34.31 -9.13
C GLU A 54 -4.54 32.90 -8.99
N TRP A 55 -3.57 32.74 -8.11
CA TRP A 55 -3.07 31.42 -7.74
C TRP A 55 -4.07 30.71 -6.84
N LYS A 56 -4.53 29.53 -7.26
CA LYS A 56 -5.30 28.61 -6.43
C LYS A 56 -4.33 27.57 -5.88
N GLU A 57 -4.27 27.48 -4.55
CA GLU A 57 -3.41 26.52 -3.86
C GLU A 57 -3.89 25.08 -4.11
N GLY A 58 -2.92 24.17 -4.26
CA GLY A 58 -3.19 22.74 -4.46
C GLY A 58 -3.08 21.95 -3.16
N LEU A 59 -3.66 20.75 -3.16
CA LEU A 59 -3.66 19.88 -1.97
C LEU A 59 -2.24 19.60 -1.45
N LEU A 60 -1.32 19.25 -2.34
CA LEU A 60 0.05 18.91 -1.98
C LEU A 60 0.80 20.12 -1.42
N THR A 61 0.63 21.29 -2.05
CA THR A 61 1.31 22.53 -1.65
C THR A 61 0.80 23.05 -0.31
N SER A 62 -0.51 22.97 -0.05
CA SER A 62 -1.07 23.23 1.28
C SER A 62 -0.54 22.27 2.35
N LEU A 63 -0.35 20.97 2.04
CA LEU A 63 0.22 20.00 2.97
C LEU A 63 1.70 20.27 3.27
N LEU A 64 2.50 20.60 2.25
CA LEU A 64 3.90 21.00 2.43
C LEU A 64 4.00 22.21 3.35
N ARG A 65 3.15 23.23 3.13
CA ARG A 65 3.09 24.41 3.99
C ARG A 65 2.80 24.03 5.45
N LYS A 66 1.83 23.14 5.70
CA LYS A 66 1.52 22.64 7.05
C LYS A 66 2.72 21.93 7.68
N PHE A 67 3.51 21.20 6.91
CA PHE A 67 4.70 20.52 7.42
C PHE A 67 5.86 21.47 7.73
N CYS A 68 5.96 22.61 7.04
CA CYS A 68 6.94 23.65 7.33
C CYS A 68 6.68 24.37 8.67
N ILE A 69 5.43 24.38 9.16
CA ILE A 69 5.09 24.99 10.45
C ILE A 69 5.74 24.16 11.58
N PRO A 70 6.57 24.79 12.45
CA PRO A 70 7.17 24.10 13.58
C PRO A 70 6.07 23.63 14.54
N THR A 71 6.16 22.38 14.99
CA THR A 71 5.23 21.80 15.99
C THR A 71 5.62 22.18 17.43
N ASN A 72 6.60 23.08 17.58
CA ASN A 72 7.13 23.52 18.87
C ASN A 72 6.15 24.52 19.49
N ASN A 73 5.18 24.02 20.25
CA ASN A 73 4.24 24.80 21.06
C ASN A 73 4.95 25.48 22.28
N GLY A 74 6.11 26.10 22.08
CA GLY A 74 6.85 26.81 23.14
C GLY A 74 7.45 25.93 24.25
N LEU A 75 7.47 24.60 24.09
CA LEU A 75 8.08 23.68 25.06
C LEU A 75 9.61 23.72 24.97
N PRO A 76 10.32 23.64 26.12
CA PRO A 76 11.78 23.61 26.15
C PRO A 76 12.34 22.39 25.41
N VAL A 77 13.42 22.60 24.66
CA VAL A 77 14.08 21.65 23.73
C VAL A 77 14.51 20.33 24.41
N ILE A 78 14.61 20.31 25.73
CA ILE A 78 15.19 19.23 26.53
C ILE A 78 14.24 18.02 26.64
N ASP A 79 12.93 18.22 26.52
CA ASP A 79 11.91 17.16 26.63
C ASP A 79 11.29 16.76 25.27
N MET A 80 11.83 17.28 24.16
CA MET A 80 11.18 17.14 22.87
C MET A 80 11.67 15.91 22.11
N LYS A 81 10.81 14.90 22.02
CA LYS A 81 11.06 13.72 21.17
C LYS A 81 11.35 14.14 19.73
N PRO A 82 12.34 13.52 19.05
CA PRO A 82 12.62 13.81 17.66
C PRO A 82 11.38 13.56 16.78
N VAL A 83 10.96 14.57 16.02
CA VAL A 83 9.79 14.49 15.14
C VAL A 83 10.22 14.01 13.76
N MET A 84 9.47 13.10 13.17
CA MET A 84 9.59 12.72 11.76
C MET A 84 8.21 12.80 11.09
N LYS A 85 8.15 13.56 10.01
CA LYS A 85 6.94 13.79 9.21
C LYS A 85 7.09 12.97 7.93
N ILE A 86 6.13 12.13 7.60
CA ILE A 86 6.14 11.30 6.40
C ILE A 86 5.01 11.77 5.49
N MET A 87 5.36 12.13 4.27
CA MET A 87 4.41 12.33 3.18
C MET A 87 4.45 11.08 2.30
N GLN A 88 3.37 10.30 2.36
CA GLN A 88 3.19 9.12 1.53
C GLN A 88 2.41 9.52 0.28
N LEU A 89 3.02 9.35 -0.89
CA LEU A 89 2.35 9.52 -2.18
C LEU A 89 1.99 8.12 -2.69
N ASP A 90 0.70 7.85 -2.89
CA ASP A 90 0.20 6.57 -3.39
C ASP A 90 -0.44 6.77 -4.76
N GLY A 91 0.14 6.12 -5.76
CA GLY A 91 -0.31 6.20 -7.15
C GLY A 91 0.82 6.64 -8.08
N GLU A 92 0.59 6.40 -9.37
CA GLU A 92 1.57 6.67 -10.42
C GLU A 92 2.04 8.11 -10.45
N ALA A 93 3.25 8.29 -10.95
CA ALA A 93 3.88 9.57 -11.13
C ALA A 93 3.41 10.27 -12.40
N ASP A 94 3.00 11.53 -12.24
CA ASP A 94 2.80 12.47 -13.34
C ASP A 94 4.01 13.40 -13.50
N GLY A 95 4.21 13.95 -14.71
CA GLY A 95 5.35 14.80 -15.04
C GLY A 95 5.50 15.99 -14.10
N GLY A 96 4.40 16.68 -13.78
CA GLY A 96 4.44 17.83 -12.85
C GLY A 96 4.82 17.44 -11.42
N GLN A 97 4.42 16.24 -10.97
CA GLN A 97 4.78 15.74 -9.63
C GLN A 97 6.27 15.38 -9.56
N MET A 98 6.81 14.81 -10.64
CA MET A 98 8.24 14.51 -10.76
C MET A 98 9.08 15.77 -10.81
N GLU A 99 8.64 16.81 -11.54
CA GLU A 99 9.31 18.10 -11.58
C GLU A 99 9.37 18.74 -10.18
N LEU A 100 8.27 18.69 -9.42
CA LEU A 100 8.24 19.18 -8.04
C LEU A 100 9.26 18.45 -7.15
N LEU A 101 9.33 17.13 -7.24
CA LEU A 101 10.27 16.34 -6.44
C LEU A 101 11.72 16.56 -6.88
N GLN A 102 11.98 16.74 -8.17
CA GLN A 102 13.30 17.09 -8.67
C GLN A 102 13.74 18.45 -8.13
N GLN A 103 12.86 19.46 -8.11
CA GLN A 103 13.16 20.76 -7.49
C GLN A 103 13.54 20.64 -6.01
N ILE A 104 12.84 19.79 -5.26
CA ILE A 104 13.15 19.52 -3.84
C ILE A 104 14.58 18.99 -3.69
N LEU A 105 14.97 18.05 -4.55
CA LEU A 105 16.28 17.43 -4.53
C LEU A 105 17.39 18.41 -4.95
N ASP A 106 17.15 19.19 -6.01
CA ASP A 106 18.11 20.12 -6.58
C ASP A 106 18.34 21.36 -5.69
N HIS A 107 17.32 21.80 -4.95
CA HIS A 107 17.37 23.00 -4.11
C HIS A 107 17.49 22.71 -2.61
N ASN A 108 18.20 21.64 -2.24
CA ASN A 108 18.52 21.28 -0.85
C ASN A 108 17.29 21.29 0.09
N GLY A 109 16.16 20.74 -0.37
CA GLY A 109 14.93 20.69 0.41
C GLY A 109 14.13 22.00 0.39
N SER A 110 14.24 22.82 -0.66
CA SER A 110 13.34 23.95 -0.87
C SER A 110 12.56 23.82 -2.18
N VAL A 111 11.34 24.34 -2.18
CA VAL A 111 10.42 24.34 -3.32
C VAL A 111 10.03 25.77 -3.63
N VAL A 112 10.01 26.12 -4.90
CA VAL A 112 9.46 27.39 -5.37
C VAL A 112 8.15 27.09 -6.08
N LEU A 113 7.06 27.58 -5.51
CA LEU A 113 5.72 27.45 -6.08
C LEU A 113 5.53 28.45 -7.24
N SER A 114 4.56 28.22 -8.11
CA SER A 114 4.31 29.09 -9.28
C SER A 114 3.88 30.52 -8.90
N ASN A 115 3.41 30.74 -7.67
CA ASN A 115 3.18 32.08 -7.10
C ASN A 115 4.47 32.77 -6.61
N SER A 116 5.66 32.22 -6.94
CA SER A 116 6.97 32.66 -6.47
C SER A 116 7.19 32.53 -4.95
N GLU A 117 6.33 31.83 -4.23
CA GLU A 117 6.54 31.51 -2.82
C GLU A 117 7.60 30.43 -2.67
N ARG A 118 8.53 30.65 -1.74
CA ARG A 118 9.58 29.67 -1.42
C ARG A 118 9.25 28.96 -0.11
N LEU A 119 9.02 27.65 -0.20
CA LEU A 119 8.86 26.77 0.96
C LEU A 119 10.19 26.07 1.27
N VAL A 120 10.69 26.24 2.49
CA VAL A 120 11.88 25.50 2.98
C VAL A 120 11.38 24.33 3.81
N LEU A 121 11.59 23.11 3.32
CA LEU A 121 11.12 21.89 3.96
C LEU A 121 12.02 21.55 5.16
N PRO A 122 11.42 21.13 6.28
CA PRO A 122 12.20 20.76 7.46
C PRO A 122 12.94 19.44 7.22
N GLN A 123 14.13 19.28 7.82
CA GLN A 123 14.89 18.03 7.74
C GLN A 123 14.18 16.83 8.39
N SER A 124 13.10 17.05 9.15
CA SER A 124 12.24 16.00 9.69
C SER A 124 11.29 15.39 8.65
N LEU A 125 11.08 16.04 7.51
CA LEU A 125 10.16 15.57 6.46
C LEU A 125 10.81 14.46 5.63
N ARG A 126 10.04 13.43 5.31
CA ARG A 126 10.41 12.31 4.44
C ARG A 126 9.33 12.12 3.40
N PHE A 127 9.73 11.99 2.14
CA PHE A 127 8.85 11.60 1.04
C PHE A 127 9.01 10.11 0.79
N ILE A 128 7.88 9.40 0.82
CA ILE A 128 7.79 8.00 0.44
C ILE A 128 6.79 7.92 -0.70
N TRP A 129 7.23 7.48 -1.86
CA TRP A 129 6.37 7.30 -3.03
C TRP A 129 6.15 5.82 -3.27
N GLU A 130 4.89 5.40 -3.24
CA GLU A 130 4.45 4.05 -3.55
C GLU A 130 4.03 3.97 -5.03
N LEU A 131 4.68 3.11 -5.80
CA LEU A 131 4.47 2.94 -7.24
C LEU A 131 4.30 1.47 -7.63
N ASP A 132 3.58 1.22 -8.73
CA ASP A 132 3.50 -0.11 -9.35
C ASP A 132 4.75 -0.41 -10.20
N SER A 133 5.14 0.54 -11.05
CA SER A 133 6.29 0.43 -11.97
C SER A 133 7.14 1.71 -11.96
N LEU A 134 8.41 1.58 -12.34
CA LEU A 134 9.36 2.69 -12.50
C LEU A 134 9.40 3.25 -13.93
N GLU A 135 8.63 2.69 -14.87
CA GLU A 135 8.71 3.03 -16.31
C GLU A 135 8.57 4.52 -16.61
N ASN A 136 7.74 5.22 -15.84
CA ASN A 136 7.47 6.65 -16.03
C ASN A 136 8.46 7.57 -15.30
N LEU A 137 9.38 7.02 -14.49
CA LEU A 137 10.33 7.82 -13.72
C LEU A 137 11.59 8.14 -14.53
N SER A 138 12.08 9.37 -14.38
CA SER A 138 13.29 9.82 -15.06
C SER A 138 14.55 9.22 -14.38
N PRO A 139 15.58 8.82 -15.16
CA PRO A 139 16.83 8.32 -14.59
C PRO A 139 17.52 9.31 -13.64
N SER A 140 17.39 10.61 -13.90
CA SER A 140 17.94 11.67 -13.05
C SER A 140 17.30 11.69 -11.66
N LEU A 141 15.98 11.44 -11.58
CA LEU A 141 15.29 11.33 -10.29
C LEU A 141 15.74 10.06 -9.57
N LEU A 142 15.76 8.93 -10.27
CA LEU A 142 16.14 7.62 -9.73
C LEU A 142 17.58 7.61 -9.16
N ALA A 143 18.49 8.39 -9.74
CA ALA A 143 19.86 8.52 -9.23
C ALA A 143 19.95 9.20 -7.85
N ASN A 144 18.95 10.00 -7.48
CA ASN A 144 18.94 10.81 -6.26
C ASN A 144 18.03 10.27 -5.15
N VAL A 145 17.31 9.17 -5.41
CA VAL A 145 16.36 8.56 -4.46
C VAL A 145 16.72 7.12 -4.15
N GLY A 146 16.55 6.71 -2.90
CA GLY A 146 16.57 5.29 -2.54
C GLY A 146 15.34 4.58 -3.10
N VAL A 147 15.55 3.48 -3.82
CA VAL A 147 14.49 2.63 -4.39
C VAL A 147 14.45 1.31 -3.63
N LEU A 148 13.27 0.97 -3.10
CA LEU A 148 12.95 -0.32 -2.50
C LEU A 148 12.06 -1.09 -3.48
N VAL A 149 12.55 -2.20 -3.99
CA VAL A 149 11.78 -3.09 -4.87
C VAL A 149 11.19 -4.21 -4.03
N MET A 150 9.87 -4.33 -4.08
CA MET A 150 9.10 -5.42 -3.49
C MET A 150 8.56 -6.31 -4.60
N THR A 151 8.59 -7.60 -4.34
CA THR A 151 8.18 -8.65 -5.27
C THR A 151 6.97 -9.39 -4.72
N GLU A 152 6.28 -10.11 -5.60
CA GLU A 152 5.07 -10.87 -5.29
C GLU A 152 5.32 -12.01 -4.30
N GLY A 153 6.57 -12.47 -4.20
CA GLY A 153 6.97 -13.50 -3.25
C GLY A 153 7.20 -13.00 -1.83
N ASP A 154 7.33 -11.68 -1.62
CA ASP A 154 7.67 -11.12 -0.30
C ASP A 154 6.47 -11.22 0.67
N VAL A 155 5.25 -11.07 0.15
CA VAL A 155 4.01 -11.25 0.89
C VAL A 155 3.14 -12.26 0.14
N GLY A 156 3.08 -13.48 0.67
CA GLY A 156 2.26 -14.55 0.08
C GLY A 156 1.11 -14.99 0.99
N TRP A 157 0.22 -15.80 0.42
CA TRP A 157 -0.95 -16.37 1.09
C TRP A 157 -0.65 -17.01 2.46
N LYS A 158 0.55 -17.58 2.66
CA LYS A 158 0.96 -18.17 3.95
C LYS A 158 1.03 -17.13 5.07
N ILE A 159 1.51 -15.91 4.77
CA ILE A 159 1.57 -14.82 5.76
C ILE A 159 0.15 -14.34 6.09
N MET A 160 -0.71 -14.24 5.08
CA MET A 160 -2.12 -13.92 5.28
C MET A 160 -2.84 -14.97 6.13
N LEU A 161 -2.53 -16.26 5.92
CA LEU A 161 -3.07 -17.36 6.71
C LEU A 161 -2.68 -17.22 8.19
N VAL A 162 -1.39 -17.02 8.47
CA VAL A 162 -0.90 -16.85 9.85
C VAL A 162 -1.63 -15.72 10.54
N GLN A 163 -1.72 -14.54 9.91
CA GLN A 163 -2.40 -13.38 10.49
C GLN A 163 -3.89 -13.62 10.74
N TRP A 164 -4.56 -14.36 9.84
CA TRP A 164 -5.96 -14.70 10.00
C TRP A 164 -6.18 -15.73 11.12
N LEU A 165 -5.27 -16.69 11.27
CA LEU A 165 -5.31 -17.70 12.33
C LEU A 165 -5.08 -17.13 13.73
N GLU A 166 -4.28 -16.06 13.88
CA GLU A 166 -4.07 -15.39 15.18
C GLU A 166 -5.38 -14.93 15.85
N HIS A 167 -6.42 -14.70 15.06
CA HIS A 167 -7.73 -14.26 15.55
C HIS A 167 -8.69 -15.43 15.85
N ARG A 168 -8.23 -16.68 15.76
CA ARG A 168 -9.04 -17.90 15.93
C ARG A 168 -8.58 -18.74 17.14
N PRO A 169 -9.46 -19.60 17.69
CA PRO A 169 -9.09 -20.56 18.73
C PRO A 169 -7.95 -21.48 18.29
N GLU A 170 -7.00 -21.76 19.18
CA GLU A 170 -5.83 -22.62 18.91
C GLU A 170 -6.20 -24.00 18.36
N THR A 171 -7.35 -24.54 18.78
CA THR A 171 -7.89 -25.84 18.30
C THR A 171 -8.11 -25.88 16.79
N ASP A 172 -8.53 -24.76 16.20
CA ASP A 172 -8.83 -24.67 14.77
C ASP A 172 -7.55 -24.41 13.95
N GLN A 173 -6.52 -23.82 14.57
CA GLN A 173 -5.35 -23.33 13.85
C GLN A 173 -4.56 -24.46 13.18
N ASP A 174 -4.33 -25.56 13.90
CA ASP A 174 -3.60 -26.72 13.36
C ASP A 174 -4.38 -27.39 12.23
N LEU A 175 -5.69 -27.58 12.42
CA LEU A 175 -6.57 -28.20 11.43
C LEU A 175 -6.61 -27.38 10.14
N LEU A 176 -6.89 -26.07 10.24
CA LEU A 176 -6.99 -25.18 9.08
C LEU A 176 -5.65 -25.00 8.37
N THR A 177 -4.54 -24.97 9.11
CA THR A 177 -3.20 -24.96 8.52
C THR A 177 -2.96 -26.23 7.69
N SER A 178 -3.38 -27.39 8.21
CA SER A 178 -3.25 -28.65 7.48
C SER A 178 -4.08 -28.68 6.19
N PHE A 179 -5.30 -28.13 6.21
CA PHE A 179 -6.16 -28.01 5.05
C PHE A 179 -5.56 -27.07 4.00
N CYS A 180 -5.21 -25.84 4.39
CA CYS A 180 -4.62 -24.89 3.46
C CYS A 180 -3.36 -25.46 2.78
N ASN A 181 -2.44 -26.07 3.52
CA ASN A 181 -1.25 -26.69 2.92
C ASN A 181 -1.58 -27.86 1.97
N SER A 182 -2.64 -28.63 2.25
CA SER A 182 -3.02 -29.81 1.45
C SER A 182 -3.76 -29.46 0.16
N TYR A 183 -4.59 -28.41 0.18
CA TYR A 183 -5.46 -28.03 -0.92
C TYR A 183 -4.89 -26.87 -1.76
N MET A 184 -4.26 -25.86 -1.14
CA MET A 184 -3.90 -24.62 -1.83
C MET A 184 -2.93 -24.85 -2.98
N GLU A 185 -1.83 -25.57 -2.78
CA GLU A 185 -0.84 -25.79 -3.85
C GLU A 185 -1.44 -26.49 -5.07
N LYS A 186 -2.36 -27.45 -4.84
CA LYS A 186 -3.07 -28.16 -5.91
C LYS A 186 -4.07 -27.28 -6.63
N LEU A 187 -4.79 -26.42 -5.90
CA LEU A 187 -5.75 -25.47 -6.48
C LEU A 187 -5.04 -24.42 -7.32
N VAL A 188 -3.90 -23.91 -6.84
CA VAL A 188 -3.06 -22.97 -7.61
C VAL A 188 -2.55 -23.60 -8.90
N ASP A 189 -2.00 -24.82 -8.81
CA ASP A 189 -1.55 -25.56 -10.01
C ASP A 189 -2.70 -25.82 -10.99
N TYR A 190 -3.87 -26.21 -10.49
CA TYR A 190 -5.05 -26.44 -11.33
C TYR A 190 -5.53 -25.16 -12.02
N VAL A 191 -5.72 -24.06 -11.28
CA VAL A 191 -6.17 -22.79 -11.87
C VAL A 191 -5.16 -22.26 -12.87
N SER A 192 -3.85 -22.34 -12.58
CA SER A 192 -2.81 -21.90 -13.52
C SER A 192 -2.86 -22.62 -14.88
N LYS A 193 -3.31 -23.89 -14.89
CA LYS A 193 -3.48 -24.70 -16.11
C LYS A 193 -4.79 -24.39 -16.84
N CYS A 194 -5.86 -24.08 -16.12
CA CYS A 194 -7.20 -23.87 -16.68
C CYS A 194 -7.45 -22.42 -17.14
N THR A 195 -6.78 -21.43 -16.58
CA THR A 195 -7.03 -20.00 -16.89
C THR A 195 -6.06 -19.43 -17.93
N GLN A 196 -5.88 -20.09 -19.07
CA GLN A 196 -5.13 -19.51 -20.19
C GLN A 196 -6.06 -19.10 -21.34
N PRO A 197 -6.29 -17.79 -21.59
CA PRO A 197 -5.76 -16.62 -20.86
C PRO A 197 -6.52 -16.33 -19.55
N PRO A 198 -5.88 -15.66 -18.57
CA PRO A 198 -6.49 -15.35 -17.29
C PRO A 198 -7.72 -14.46 -17.49
N ILE A 199 -8.85 -14.87 -16.90
CA ILE A 199 -10.17 -14.25 -17.12
C ILE A 199 -10.25 -12.81 -16.59
N PHE A 200 -9.28 -12.41 -15.77
CA PHE A 200 -9.04 -11.03 -15.40
C PHE A 200 -7.65 -10.63 -15.86
N GLY A 201 -7.49 -9.44 -16.45
CA GLY A 201 -6.18 -8.83 -16.76
C GLY A 201 -5.29 -8.53 -15.53
N CYS A 202 -5.51 -9.25 -14.42
CA CYS A 202 -4.58 -9.36 -13.32
C CYS A 202 -3.34 -10.11 -13.79
N LYS A 203 -2.17 -9.55 -13.50
CA LYS A 203 -0.92 -10.31 -13.49
C LYS A 203 -1.14 -11.53 -12.58
N GLU A 204 -0.69 -12.71 -13.01
CA GLU A 204 -1.02 -14.04 -12.44
C GLU A 204 -0.86 -14.15 -10.91
N SER A 205 0.04 -13.36 -10.35
CA SER A 205 0.37 -13.27 -8.93
C SER A 205 -0.71 -12.65 -8.03
N ASN A 206 -1.31 -11.54 -8.45
CA ASN A 206 -2.35 -10.83 -7.68
C ASN A 206 -3.63 -11.66 -7.58
N ALA A 207 -3.84 -12.59 -8.51
CA ALA A 207 -4.99 -13.45 -8.53
C ALA A 207 -4.98 -14.44 -7.36
N LEU A 208 -3.80 -14.97 -6.98
CA LEU A 208 -3.69 -15.95 -5.89
C LEU A 208 -4.05 -15.36 -4.54
N ASP A 209 -3.53 -14.17 -4.24
CA ASP A 209 -3.87 -13.45 -3.02
C ASP A 209 -5.38 -13.13 -2.97
N TRP A 210 -5.95 -12.71 -4.11
CA TRP A 210 -7.38 -12.46 -4.21
C TRP A 210 -8.23 -13.72 -3.98
N PHE A 211 -7.86 -14.85 -4.59
CA PHE A 211 -8.55 -16.14 -4.37
C PHE A 211 -8.44 -16.57 -2.92
N PHE A 212 -7.27 -16.39 -2.31
CA PHE A 212 -7.07 -16.74 -0.92
C PHE A 212 -7.91 -15.87 0.03
N ILE A 213 -7.95 -14.55 -0.19
CA ILE A 213 -8.81 -13.65 0.59
C ILE A 213 -10.29 -14.03 0.41
N SER A 214 -10.71 -14.33 -0.82
CA SER A 214 -12.09 -14.76 -1.13
C SER A 214 -12.45 -16.08 -0.42
N LEU A 215 -11.51 -17.03 -0.38
CA LEU A 215 -11.62 -18.29 0.36
C LEU A 215 -11.84 -18.02 1.85
N LEU A 216 -10.98 -17.21 2.48
CA LEU A 216 -11.07 -16.92 3.91
C LEU A 216 -12.39 -16.24 4.28
N ILE A 217 -12.83 -15.25 3.48
CA ILE A 217 -14.10 -14.54 3.71
C ILE A 217 -15.30 -15.49 3.55
N CYS A 218 -15.31 -16.31 2.50
CA CYS A 218 -16.38 -17.26 2.24
C CYS A 218 -16.45 -18.31 3.37
N PHE A 219 -15.31 -18.88 3.75
CA PHE A 219 -15.21 -19.83 4.83
C PHE A 219 -15.67 -19.26 6.17
N GLN A 220 -15.21 -18.05 6.52
CA GLN A 220 -15.63 -17.38 7.75
C GLN A 220 -17.15 -17.13 7.77
N SER A 221 -17.73 -16.75 6.63
CA SER A 221 -19.18 -16.53 6.51
C SER A 221 -19.99 -17.82 6.70
N LEU A 222 -19.46 -18.97 6.29
CA LEU A 222 -20.10 -20.27 6.42
C LEU A 222 -20.00 -20.84 7.85
N VAL A 223 -18.90 -20.56 8.55
CA VAL A 223 -18.62 -21.10 9.89
C VAL A 223 -19.22 -20.23 11.00
N ASN A 224 -19.22 -18.90 10.87
CA ASN A 224 -19.72 -17.99 11.91
C ASN A 224 -21.13 -18.31 12.47
N PRO A 225 -22.10 -18.82 11.68
CA PRO A 225 -23.43 -19.17 12.19
C PRO A 225 -23.46 -20.40 13.10
N TYR A 226 -22.41 -21.23 13.09
CA TYR A 226 -22.40 -22.55 13.73
C TYR A 226 -21.26 -22.64 14.78
N PRO A 227 -21.59 -22.65 16.08
CA PRO A 227 -20.57 -22.60 17.15
C PRO A 227 -19.90 -23.95 17.45
N GLU A 228 -20.54 -25.07 17.09
CA GLU A 228 -20.00 -26.42 17.27
C GLU A 228 -20.06 -27.15 15.93
N LEU A 229 -18.91 -27.31 15.29
CA LEU A 229 -18.75 -28.06 14.04
C LEU A 229 -17.75 -29.19 14.28
N SER A 230 -18.04 -30.36 13.73
CA SER A 230 -17.08 -31.46 13.66
C SER A 230 -15.99 -31.18 12.62
N ASP A 231 -14.83 -31.82 12.76
CA ASP A 231 -13.70 -31.70 11.81
C ASP A 231 -14.14 -31.99 10.35
N VAL A 232 -15.05 -32.94 10.16
CA VAL A 232 -15.60 -33.31 8.86
C VAL A 232 -16.49 -32.20 8.28
N GLU A 233 -17.26 -31.51 9.11
CA GLU A 233 -18.07 -30.38 8.66
C GLU A 233 -17.20 -29.17 8.33
N TYR A 234 -16.15 -28.94 9.10
CA TYR A 234 -15.11 -27.95 8.79
C TYR A 234 -14.49 -28.19 7.42
N GLU A 235 -14.08 -29.43 7.14
CA GLU A 235 -13.52 -29.80 5.84
C GLU A 235 -14.52 -29.59 4.69
N ARG A 236 -15.81 -29.90 4.91
CA ARG A 236 -16.86 -29.67 3.90
C ARG A 236 -17.06 -28.19 3.59
N TYR A 237 -17.16 -27.34 4.60
CA TYR A 237 -17.29 -25.90 4.40
C TYR A 237 -16.03 -25.29 3.78
N PHE A 238 -14.85 -25.78 4.16
CA PHE A 238 -13.59 -25.38 3.56
C PHE A 238 -13.55 -25.71 2.07
N ASN A 239 -13.87 -26.95 1.69
CA ASN A 239 -13.93 -27.38 0.30
C ASN A 239 -14.95 -26.57 -0.51
N TYR A 240 -16.13 -26.30 0.07
CA TYR A 240 -17.14 -25.45 -0.58
C TYR A 240 -16.63 -24.02 -0.82
N ALA A 241 -15.94 -23.44 0.16
CA ALA A 241 -15.34 -22.13 0.02
C ALA A 241 -14.21 -22.11 -1.02
N CYS A 242 -13.39 -23.18 -1.11
CA CYS A 242 -12.38 -23.34 -2.16
C CYS A 242 -13.00 -23.35 -3.56
N ILE A 243 -14.10 -24.08 -3.74
CA ILE A 243 -14.80 -24.12 -5.03
C ILE A 243 -15.25 -22.72 -5.44
N TRP A 244 -15.93 -21.99 -4.55
CA TRP A 244 -16.39 -20.65 -4.89
C TRP A 244 -15.27 -19.63 -5.12
N ALA A 245 -14.22 -19.69 -4.30
CA ALA A 245 -13.10 -18.75 -4.38
C ALA A 245 -12.25 -18.92 -5.65
N PHE A 246 -12.01 -20.17 -6.08
CA PHE A 246 -11.17 -20.47 -7.23
C PHE A 246 -12.00 -20.69 -8.51
N ALA A 247 -13.04 -21.53 -8.46
CA ALA A 247 -13.87 -21.84 -9.63
C ALA A 247 -14.80 -20.69 -10.04
N GLY A 248 -15.11 -19.75 -9.14
CA GLY A 248 -15.87 -18.54 -9.49
C GLY A 248 -15.18 -17.65 -10.52
N THR A 249 -13.90 -17.91 -10.81
CA THR A 249 -13.12 -17.19 -11.83
C THR A 249 -12.93 -17.98 -13.12
N LEU A 250 -13.45 -19.20 -13.21
CA LEU A 250 -13.42 -20.04 -14.40
C LEU A 250 -14.64 -19.75 -15.30
N SER A 251 -14.49 -19.97 -16.61
CA SER A 251 -15.61 -19.91 -17.54
C SER A 251 -16.47 -21.17 -17.44
N MET A 252 -17.75 -21.08 -17.79
CA MET A 252 -18.72 -22.19 -17.73
C MET A 252 -18.34 -23.42 -18.57
N GLU A 253 -17.33 -23.30 -19.45
CA GLU A 253 -16.88 -24.36 -20.36
C GLU A 253 -15.74 -25.23 -19.78
N HIS A 254 -15.33 -25.00 -18.51
CA HIS A 254 -14.36 -25.82 -17.78
C HIS A 254 -14.98 -26.45 -16.53
#